data_AF-A0AA38J004-F1
#
_entry.id   AF-A0AA38J004-F1
#
_cell.length_a   1.000
_cell.length_b   1.000
_cell.length_c   1.000
_cell.angle_alpha   90.00
_cell.angle_beta   90.00
_cell.angle_gamma   90.00
#
_symmetry.space_group_name_H-M   'P 1'
#
loop_
_entity.id
_entity.type
_entity.pdbx_description
1 polymer ?
#
loop_
_entity_poly.entity_id
_entity_poly.type
_entity_poly.pdbx_seq_one_letter_code
_entity_poly.pdbx_strand_id
1 'polypeptide(L)'
;MDGIVGLGHFCETHGPCVILSTQRCKEEPQQYPHSLTVPWCESCQSIDLDQSLVSKDEGTCYVTTRTPLQQDLAFLLKQAAVRSLSCEETSKEGGTMYFGDSERGHVLSHTFTLQDSLARGFHRKYSILILMRDKVHLLNCWPVLTKNIKEIASDLQLKAAQVNGLEQTQCPQRAVRQAQGSPNNPARSLSQLTGEPAVFAHLHMWFTWLLSVEPFVEKTSAAPDIPISCLPTPLRALFKEMDRDVFRKVCYCVLTGIRVDVEDSNVLEIFVQLLPQGWVLPKSGEVCKLRKGSGKWVVEWCGCLPPKLPKLQTLTEEALSNEGLPESALQSYLVGAILHWRNVARSVSWVSAPSQELFQSLGVQKSDLPLLAYWTAQCRNELKE
;
A
#
# COMPACT_ATOMS: atom_id res chain seq x y z
N MET A 1 -0.39 5.14 10.71
CA MET A 1 -1.46 6.14 10.97
C MET A 1 -0.86 7.54 11.14
N ASP A 2 -1.38 8.57 10.46
CA ASP A 2 -0.92 9.96 10.63
C ASP A 2 -1.74 10.67 11.71
N GLY A 3 -1.26 10.56 12.95
CA GLY A 3 -1.90 11.14 14.13
C GLY A 3 -0.93 11.25 15.31
N ILE A 4 -1.45 11.76 16.43
CA ILE A 4 -0.74 11.85 17.69
C ILE A 4 -1.53 11.17 18.80
N VAL A 5 -0.85 10.38 19.63
CA VAL A 5 -1.44 9.75 20.81
C VAL A 5 -0.98 10.52 22.05
N GLY A 6 -1.93 10.99 22.86
CA GLY A 6 -1.66 11.72 24.10
C GLY A 6 -2.20 11.01 25.33
N LEU A 7 -1.53 11.19 26.46
CA LEU A 7 -2.07 10.88 27.78
C LEU A 7 -2.41 12.19 28.49
N GLY A 8 -3.71 12.44 28.67
CA GLY A 8 -4.26 13.52 29.47
C GLY A 8 -4.44 13.12 30.93
N HIS A 9 -4.31 14.10 31.83
CA HIS A 9 -4.53 13.97 33.27
C HIS A 9 -5.26 15.21 33.80
N PHE A 10 -6.28 14.99 34.64
CA PHE A 10 -6.93 16.07 35.37
C PHE A 10 -6.18 16.31 36.69
N CYS A 11 -5.28 17.28 36.69
CA CYS A 11 -4.53 17.67 37.87
C CYS A 11 -5.37 18.61 38.75
N GLU A 12 -5.39 18.39 40.07
CA GLU A 12 -6.08 19.28 41.00
C GLU A 12 -5.48 20.70 41.04
N THR A 13 -4.18 20.83 40.74
CA THR A 13 -3.46 22.12 40.73
C THR A 13 -3.59 22.84 39.38
N HIS A 14 -3.44 22.11 38.27
CA HIS A 14 -3.32 22.70 36.93
C HIS A 14 -4.57 22.51 36.06
N GLY A 15 -5.54 21.73 36.52
CA GLY A 15 -6.66 21.27 35.71
C GLY A 15 -6.26 20.22 34.66
N PRO A 16 -7.01 20.13 33.55
CA PRO A 16 -6.69 19.22 32.44
C PRO A 16 -5.36 19.58 31.79
N CYS A 17 -4.47 18.60 31.71
CA CYS A 17 -3.17 18.74 31.08
C CYS A 17 -2.79 17.49 30.30
N VAL A 18 -1.86 17.62 29.35
CA VAL A 18 -1.22 16.50 28.67
C VAL A 18 0.10 16.23 29.39
N ILE A 19 0.33 14.97 29.75
CA ILE A 19 1.54 14.54 30.46
C ILE A 19 2.45 13.66 29.60
N LEU A 20 1.94 13.13 28.48
CA LEU A 20 2.71 12.32 27.54
C LEU A 20 2.12 12.48 26.15
N SER A 21 2.96 12.54 25.12
CA SER A 21 2.52 12.59 23.73
C SER A 21 3.48 11.80 22.85
N THR A 22 2.94 10.93 21.99
CA THR A 22 3.69 10.11 21.04
C THR A 22 3.25 10.43 19.63
N GLN A 23 4.20 10.73 18.75
CA GLN A 23 3.95 11.13 17.37
C GLN A 23 4.88 10.40 16.40
N ARG A 24 4.36 10.13 15.20
CA ARG A 24 5.13 9.62 14.07
C ARG A 24 5.97 10.75 13.46
N CYS A 25 7.26 10.49 13.25
CA CYS A 25 8.24 11.40 12.67
C CYS A 25 8.99 10.68 11.53
N LYS A 26 9.43 11.45 10.52
CA LYS A 26 10.24 10.92 9.42
C LYS A 26 11.70 10.69 9.84
N GLU A 27 12.21 11.55 10.71
CA GLU A 27 13.58 11.49 11.23
C GLU A 27 13.57 11.68 12.75
N GLU A 28 14.70 11.40 13.40
CA GLU A 28 14.87 11.74 14.82
C GLU A 28 14.73 13.25 15.04
N PRO A 29 14.07 13.65 16.13
CA PRO A 29 13.89 15.05 16.44
C PRO A 29 15.26 15.67 16.73
N GLN A 30 15.70 16.59 15.88
CA GLN A 30 16.92 17.38 16.09
C GLN A 30 16.72 18.50 17.12
N GLN A 31 15.47 18.82 17.45
CA GLN A 31 15.09 19.86 18.40
C GLN A 31 14.45 19.23 19.64
N TYR A 32 15.01 19.52 20.80
CA TYR A 32 14.39 19.22 22.10
C TYR A 32 13.15 20.11 22.30
N PRO A 33 12.08 19.62 22.97
CA PRO A 33 10.90 20.42 23.26
C PRO A 33 11.24 21.52 24.28
N HIS A 34 11.72 22.68 23.81
CA HIS A 34 12.22 23.75 24.68
C HIS A 34 11.44 25.09 24.57
N SER A 35 10.30 25.11 23.87
CA SER A 35 9.53 26.35 23.66
C SER A 35 8.15 26.40 24.33
N LEU A 36 7.69 25.32 24.96
CA LEU A 36 6.34 25.25 25.53
C LEU A 36 6.37 25.31 27.07
N THR A 37 5.60 26.22 27.65
CA THR A 37 5.31 26.22 29.09
C THR A 37 4.51 24.97 29.45
N VAL A 38 5.16 23.99 30.10
CA VAL A 38 4.53 22.75 30.55
C VAL A 38 4.15 22.88 32.04
N PRO A 39 2.92 22.55 32.46
CA PRO A 39 2.56 22.53 33.87
C PRO A 39 3.45 21.54 34.63
N TRP A 40 4.12 21.99 35.70
CA TRP A 40 5.04 21.16 36.48
C TRP A 40 4.57 21.03 37.93
N CYS A 41 4.17 19.81 38.31
CA CYS A 41 4.05 19.35 39.70
C CYS A 41 4.27 17.84 39.73
N GLU A 42 4.44 17.28 40.92
CA GLU A 42 4.66 15.83 41.10
C GLU A 42 3.53 14.97 40.50
N SER A 43 2.29 15.45 40.52
CA SER A 43 1.16 14.74 39.89
C SER A 43 1.19 14.74 38.36
N CYS A 44 1.83 15.74 37.76
CA CYS A 44 1.95 15.88 36.30
C CYS A 44 3.30 15.36 35.79
N GLN A 45 4.17 14.88 36.68
CA GLN A 45 5.50 14.42 36.32
C GLN A 45 5.42 13.15 35.48
N SER A 46 6.18 13.11 34.39
CA SER A 46 6.26 11.98 33.48
C SER A 46 7.71 11.71 33.07
N ILE A 47 8.10 12.04 31.84
CA ILE A 47 9.48 12.03 31.35
C ILE A 47 10.10 13.43 31.49
N ASP A 48 11.42 13.48 31.64
CA ASP A 48 12.15 14.74 31.75
C ASP A 48 12.03 15.57 30.48
N LEU A 49 12.09 16.90 30.61
CA LEU A 49 11.87 17.83 29.49
C LEU A 49 12.98 17.79 28.44
N ASP A 50 14.18 17.32 28.82
CA ASP A 50 15.35 17.11 27.97
C ASP A 50 15.43 15.68 27.41
N GLN A 51 14.49 14.80 27.78
CA GLN A 51 14.45 13.42 27.33
C GLN A 51 13.33 13.15 26.35
N SER A 52 13.55 12.18 25.47
CA SER A 52 12.52 11.62 24.61
C SER A 52 12.72 10.11 24.50
N LEU A 53 11.63 9.37 24.35
CA LEU A 53 11.66 7.95 24.05
C LEU A 53 11.45 7.77 22.56
N VAL A 54 12.34 7.01 21.91
CA VAL A 54 12.36 6.87 20.46
C VAL A 54 12.37 5.39 20.08
N SER A 55 11.44 5.02 19.19
CA SER A 55 11.40 3.71 18.53
C SER A 55 11.48 3.89 17.02
N LYS A 56 12.30 3.07 16.36
CA LYS A 56 12.50 3.11 14.90
C LYS A 56 12.03 1.81 14.28
N ASP A 57 11.29 1.93 13.19
CA ASP A 57 10.81 0.79 12.39
C ASP A 57 10.78 1.16 10.91
N GLU A 58 11.49 0.40 10.06
CA GLU A 58 11.52 0.51 8.59
C GLU A 58 11.43 1.95 8.01
N GLY A 59 12.28 2.87 8.49
CA GLY A 59 12.32 4.25 8.00
C GLY A 59 11.26 5.19 8.58
N THR A 60 10.50 4.73 9.58
CA THR A 60 9.60 5.50 10.42
C THR A 60 10.17 5.62 11.83
N CYS A 61 10.06 6.81 12.43
CA CYS A 61 10.45 7.08 13.81
C CYS A 61 9.21 7.42 14.65
N TYR A 62 9.11 6.86 15.84
CA TYR A 62 8.05 7.18 16.81
C TYR A 62 8.70 7.82 18.03
N VAL A 63 8.27 9.04 18.32
CA VAL A 63 8.88 9.88 19.35
C VAL A 63 7.86 10.17 20.42
N THR A 64 8.20 9.87 21.67
CA THR A 64 7.43 10.27 22.85
C THR A 64 8.14 11.35 23.63
N THR A 65 7.42 12.45 23.84
CA THR A 65 7.82 13.62 24.63
C THR A 65 6.70 14.01 25.58
N ARG A 66 6.96 14.90 26.54
CA ARG A 66 5.93 15.40 27.46
C ARG A 66 4.90 16.29 26.76
N THR A 67 5.35 17.03 25.76
CA THR A 67 4.53 17.84 24.87
C THR A 67 4.90 17.57 23.41
N PRO A 68 3.95 17.69 22.46
CA PRO A 68 4.24 17.50 21.04
C PRO A 68 5.38 18.41 20.56
N LEU A 69 6.11 17.95 19.54
CA LEU A 69 7.27 18.68 19.00
C LEU A 69 6.86 19.99 18.32
N GLN A 70 5.70 20.01 17.66
CA GLN A 70 5.14 21.21 17.03
C GLN A 70 4.18 21.96 17.98
N GLN A 71 4.33 23.29 18.06
CA GLN A 71 3.51 24.15 18.91
C GLN A 71 2.01 24.07 18.58
N ASP A 72 1.64 24.08 17.30
CA ASP A 72 0.24 23.97 16.87
C ASP A 72 -0.36 22.63 17.33
N LEU A 73 0.40 21.54 17.19
CA LEU A 73 -0.04 20.22 17.60
C LEU A 73 -0.18 20.12 19.13
N ALA A 74 0.72 20.76 19.88
CA ALA A 74 0.62 20.88 21.32
C ALA A 74 -0.64 21.64 21.76
N PHE A 75 -0.98 22.72 21.06
CA PHE A 75 -2.20 23.48 21.32
C PHE A 75 -3.46 22.65 21.04
N LEU A 76 -3.53 21.97 19.90
CA LEU A 76 -4.66 21.11 19.54
C LEU A 76 -4.84 19.95 20.54
N LEU A 77 -3.75 19.28 20.91
CA LEU A 77 -3.80 18.17 21.86
C LEU A 77 -4.20 18.65 23.27
N LYS A 78 -3.75 19.84 23.69
CA LYS A 78 -4.19 20.47 24.94
C LYS A 78 -5.69 20.77 24.93
N GLN A 79 -6.22 21.33 23.83
CA GLN A 79 -7.66 21.57 23.69
C GLN A 79 -8.46 20.26 23.73
N ALA A 80 -7.97 19.22 23.06
CA ALA A 80 -8.55 17.89 23.11
C ALA A 80 -8.61 17.35 24.55
N ALA A 81 -7.51 17.45 25.30
CA ALA A 81 -7.45 17.03 26.71
C ALA A 81 -8.44 17.81 27.60
N VAL A 82 -8.56 19.13 27.41
CA VAL A 82 -9.53 19.96 28.15
C VAL A 82 -10.96 19.48 27.90
N ARG A 83 -11.32 19.25 26.63
CA ARG A 83 -12.65 18.75 26.26
C ARG A 83 -12.93 17.37 26.87
N SER A 84 -12.02 16.41 26.65
CA SER A 84 -12.15 15.04 27.14
C SER A 84 -12.28 14.91 28.65
N LEU A 85 -11.57 15.76 29.41
CA LEU A 85 -11.51 15.64 30.86
C LEU A 85 -12.55 16.51 31.58
N SER A 86 -13.05 17.59 30.95
CA SER A 86 -13.91 18.59 31.62
C SER A 86 -15.28 18.81 30.99
N CYS A 87 -15.37 18.82 29.66
CA CYS A 87 -16.58 19.26 28.96
C CYS A 87 -17.48 18.10 28.57
N GLU A 88 -16.89 16.95 28.31
CA GLU A 88 -17.58 15.81 27.73
C GLU A 88 -17.90 14.79 28.84
N GLU A 89 -19.19 14.46 28.97
CA GLU A 89 -19.67 13.56 30.02
C GLU A 89 -19.64 12.11 29.55
N THR A 90 -18.70 11.34 30.11
CA THR A 90 -18.74 9.88 30.05
C THR A 90 -19.42 9.35 31.32
N SER A 91 -19.99 8.13 31.27
CA SER A 91 -20.50 7.46 32.47
C SER A 91 -19.44 7.41 33.59
N LYS A 92 -19.88 7.24 34.84
CA LYS A 92 -19.01 7.28 36.03
C LYS A 92 -17.87 6.25 36.03
N GLU A 93 -17.95 5.23 35.19
CA GLU A 93 -16.95 4.17 35.04
C GLU A 93 -15.89 4.45 33.94
N GLY A 94 -15.98 5.61 33.28
CA GLY A 94 -15.16 5.92 32.11
C GLY A 94 -15.87 5.59 30.80
N GLY A 95 -15.32 6.07 29.69
CA GLY A 95 -15.99 5.97 28.40
C GLY A 95 -15.10 6.32 27.23
N THR A 96 -15.40 5.70 26.09
CA THR A 96 -14.77 6.03 24.81
C THR A 96 -15.70 6.92 24.02
N MET A 97 -15.17 8.01 23.48
CA MET A 97 -15.96 8.99 22.78
C MET A 97 -15.21 9.57 21.58
N TYR A 98 -15.98 10.02 20.60
CA TYR A 98 -15.51 10.72 19.42
C TYR A 98 -15.96 12.18 19.50
N PHE A 99 -15.07 13.12 19.18
CA PHE A 99 -15.44 14.51 18.90
C PHE A 99 -14.40 15.17 18.00
N GLY A 100 -14.74 16.32 17.43
CA GLY A 100 -13.80 17.11 16.64
C GLY A 100 -14.42 17.66 15.36
N ASP A 101 -13.64 18.46 14.65
CA ASP A 101 -14.04 19.22 13.48
C ASP A 101 -12.87 19.33 12.49
N SER A 102 -13.14 19.88 11.31
CA SER A 102 -12.14 19.98 10.24
C SER A 102 -11.01 20.98 10.55
N GLU A 103 -11.18 21.90 11.50
CA GLU A 103 -10.18 22.92 11.83
C GLU A 103 -9.20 22.42 12.91
N ARG A 104 -9.74 21.78 13.96
CA ARG A 104 -8.99 21.33 15.14
C ARG A 104 -8.58 19.87 15.04
N GLY A 105 -9.11 19.14 14.06
CA GLY A 105 -8.95 17.71 13.91
C GLY A 105 -9.97 16.90 14.71
N HIS A 106 -9.87 15.59 14.55
CA HIS A 106 -10.78 14.59 15.07
C HIS A 106 -10.11 13.79 16.17
N VAL A 107 -10.80 13.62 17.30
CA VAL A 107 -10.29 13.04 18.52
C VAL A 107 -11.11 11.81 18.89
N LEU A 108 -10.40 10.71 19.10
CA LEU A 108 -10.87 9.54 19.83
C LEU A 108 -10.32 9.63 21.25
N SER A 109 -11.19 9.68 22.24
CA SER A 109 -10.81 9.85 23.65
C SER A 109 -11.35 8.71 24.49
N HIS A 110 -10.51 8.11 25.31
CA HIS A 110 -10.91 7.13 26.32
C HIS A 110 -10.55 7.62 27.71
N THR A 111 -11.56 7.99 28.49
CA THR A 111 -11.39 8.51 29.84
C THR A 111 -11.58 7.39 30.87
N PHE A 112 -10.68 7.32 31.85
CA PHE A 112 -10.66 6.31 32.91
C PHE A 112 -10.16 6.91 34.23
N THR A 113 -10.39 6.20 35.34
CA THR A 113 -9.97 6.63 36.67
C THR A 113 -9.03 5.60 37.30
N LEU A 114 -8.01 6.08 38.00
CA LEU A 114 -7.07 5.27 38.79
C LEU A 114 -7.34 5.48 40.27
N GLN A 115 -7.29 4.41 41.06
CA GLN A 115 -7.43 4.50 42.51
C GLN A 115 -6.20 5.14 43.13
N ASP A 116 -6.40 6.07 44.06
CA ASP A 116 -5.35 6.77 44.79
C ASP A 116 -5.83 7.03 46.22
N SER A 117 -5.13 6.51 47.23
CA SER A 117 -5.48 6.64 48.64
C SER A 117 -5.35 8.07 49.20
N LEU A 118 -4.50 8.89 48.60
CA LEU A 118 -4.17 10.26 49.00
C LEU A 118 -4.96 11.32 48.22
N ALA A 119 -5.47 10.98 47.04
CA ALA A 119 -6.25 11.88 46.20
C ALA A 119 -7.62 12.19 46.79
N ARG A 120 -8.14 13.37 46.48
CA ARG A 120 -9.50 13.75 46.86
C ARG A 120 -10.51 12.89 46.08
N GLY A 121 -11.45 12.27 46.80
CA GLY A 121 -12.40 11.33 46.18
C GLY A 121 -11.79 9.96 45.83
N PHE A 122 -10.55 9.70 46.27
CA PHE A 122 -9.82 8.43 46.13
C PHE A 122 -9.51 7.99 44.70
N HIS A 123 -9.65 8.89 43.74
CA HIS A 123 -9.45 8.58 42.33
C HIS A 123 -8.78 9.75 41.61
N ARG A 124 -7.95 9.43 40.62
CA ARG A 124 -7.38 10.39 39.67
C ARG A 124 -7.91 10.09 38.27
N LYS A 125 -8.28 11.15 37.54
CA LYS A 125 -8.89 11.04 36.21
C LYS A 125 -7.83 11.20 35.12
N TYR A 126 -7.75 10.22 34.23
CA TYR A 126 -6.85 10.18 33.08
C TYR A 126 -7.65 9.99 31.79
N SER A 127 -7.02 10.29 30.66
CA SER A 127 -7.61 10.09 29.34
C SER A 127 -6.54 9.75 28.31
N ILE A 128 -6.71 8.67 27.55
CA ILE A 128 -5.90 8.39 26.37
C ILE A 128 -6.60 9.04 25.17
N LEU A 129 -5.86 9.86 24.43
CA LEU A 129 -6.35 10.69 23.34
C LEU A 129 -5.65 10.26 22.05
N ILE A 130 -6.39 10.06 20.96
CA ILE A 130 -5.84 9.89 19.62
C ILE A 130 -6.40 11.03 18.77
N LEU A 131 -5.54 11.96 18.36
CA LEU A 131 -5.88 13.09 17.52
C LEU A 131 -5.38 12.84 16.09
N MET A 132 -6.30 12.92 15.13
CA MET A 132 -6.05 12.74 13.69
C MET A 132 -6.67 13.86 12.87
N ARG A 133 -6.15 14.13 11.68
CA ARG A 133 -6.79 15.06 10.73
C ARG A 133 -7.89 14.41 9.89
N ASP A 134 -7.78 13.11 9.62
CA ASP A 134 -8.76 12.39 8.80
C ASP A 134 -9.85 11.74 9.68
N LYS A 135 -11.08 12.26 9.57
CA LYS A 135 -12.26 11.72 10.23
C LYS A 135 -12.56 10.28 9.82
N VAL A 136 -12.56 10.01 8.53
CA VAL A 136 -13.03 8.74 7.97
C VAL A 136 -12.06 7.64 8.37
N HIS A 137 -10.76 7.90 8.27
CA HIS A 137 -9.74 6.96 8.71
C HIS A 137 -9.84 6.65 10.21
N LEU A 138 -9.99 7.68 11.06
CA LEU A 138 -10.12 7.50 12.51
C LEU A 138 -11.35 6.65 12.87
N LEU A 139 -12.51 6.93 12.24
CA LEU A 139 -13.75 6.20 12.50
C LEU A 139 -13.71 4.76 11.97
N ASN A 140 -13.02 4.50 10.86
CA ASN A 140 -12.82 3.13 10.38
C ASN A 140 -11.92 2.32 11.31
N CYS A 141 -10.94 2.97 11.95
CA CYS A 141 -10.06 2.33 12.94
C CYS A 141 -10.69 2.23 14.33
N TRP A 142 -11.85 2.86 14.57
CA TRP A 142 -12.49 2.99 15.88
C TRP A 142 -12.60 1.67 16.67
N PRO A 143 -13.07 0.54 16.10
CA PRO A 143 -13.26 -0.68 16.88
C PRO A 143 -11.93 -1.23 17.42
N VAL A 144 -10.88 -1.21 16.58
CA VAL A 144 -9.54 -1.69 16.94
C VAL A 144 -8.92 -0.76 17.97
N LEU A 145 -8.92 0.56 17.72
CA LEU A 145 -8.35 1.53 18.65
C LEU A 145 -9.05 1.50 20.02
N THR A 146 -10.38 1.47 20.03
CA THR A 146 -11.17 1.44 21.27
C THR A 146 -10.88 0.20 22.11
N LYS A 147 -10.78 -0.97 21.47
CA LYS A 147 -10.44 -2.22 22.17
C LYS A 147 -9.08 -2.10 22.87
N ASN A 148 -8.04 -1.71 22.12
CA ASN A 148 -6.68 -1.68 22.65
C ASN A 148 -6.46 -0.58 23.69
N ILE A 149 -7.06 0.60 23.51
CA ILE A 149 -6.98 1.68 24.50
C ILE A 149 -7.66 1.27 25.81
N LYS A 150 -8.79 0.54 25.75
CA LYS A 150 -9.45 -0.02 26.94
C LYS A 150 -8.57 -1.04 27.65
N GLU A 151 -7.85 -1.89 26.91
CA GLU A 151 -6.91 -2.85 27.49
C GLU A 151 -5.75 -2.14 28.20
N ILE A 152 -5.17 -1.10 27.59
CA ILE A 152 -4.12 -0.27 28.22
C ILE A 152 -4.65 0.40 29.50
N ALA A 153 -5.85 1.01 29.44
CA ALA A 153 -6.46 1.63 30.61
C ALA A 153 -6.75 0.63 31.73
N SER A 154 -7.25 -0.57 31.38
CA SER A 154 -7.54 -1.63 32.35
C SER A 154 -6.27 -2.13 33.04
N ASP A 155 -5.16 -2.29 32.32
CA ASP A 155 -3.87 -2.66 32.91
C ASP A 155 -3.39 -1.62 33.93
N LEU A 156 -3.46 -0.32 33.59
CA LEU A 156 -3.12 0.77 34.52
C LEU A 156 -4.04 0.77 35.75
N GLN A 157 -5.34 0.53 35.56
CA GLN A 157 -6.33 0.45 36.64
C GLN A 157 -6.04 -0.71 37.60
N LEU A 158 -5.72 -1.90 37.06
CA LEU A 158 -5.37 -3.08 37.84
C LEU A 158 -4.12 -2.82 38.69
N LYS A 159 -3.07 -2.26 38.09
CA LYS A 159 -1.82 -1.91 38.80
C LYS A 159 -2.06 -0.88 39.91
N ALA A 160 -2.83 0.17 39.63
CA ALA A 160 -3.18 1.17 40.63
C ALA A 160 -4.03 0.60 41.77
N ALA A 161 -4.98 -0.29 41.48
CA ALA A 161 -5.79 -0.96 42.48
C ALA A 161 -4.95 -1.88 43.39
N GLN A 162 -3.93 -2.55 42.84
CA GLN A 162 -3.00 -3.37 43.62
C GLN A 162 -2.20 -2.53 44.62
N VAL A 163 -1.59 -1.42 44.15
CA VAL A 163 -0.86 -0.48 45.03
C VAL A 163 -1.79 0.08 46.10
N ASN A 164 -3.01 0.49 45.72
CA ASN A 164 -3.99 1.00 46.66
C ASN A 164 -4.39 -0.03 47.72
N GLY A 165 -4.59 -1.29 47.34
CA GLY A 165 -4.90 -2.39 48.27
C GLY A 165 -3.77 -2.64 49.27
N LEU A 166 -2.51 -2.64 48.82
CA LEU A 166 -1.34 -2.76 49.70
C LEU A 166 -1.26 -1.58 50.69
N GLU A 167 -1.48 -0.35 50.23
CA GLU A 167 -1.53 0.83 51.09
C GLU A 167 -2.64 0.72 52.15
N GLN A 168 -3.84 0.27 51.76
CA GLN A 168 -4.97 0.09 52.66
C GLN A 168 -4.73 -0.99 53.73
N THR A 169 -4.03 -2.07 53.38
CA THR A 169 -3.70 -3.13 54.35
C THR A 169 -2.65 -2.69 55.37
N GLN A 170 -1.67 -1.88 54.95
CA GLN A 170 -0.63 -1.36 55.84
C GLN A 170 -1.14 -0.26 56.78
N CYS A 171 -1.96 0.65 56.25
CA CYS A 171 -2.57 1.71 57.05
C CYS A 171 -3.99 2.03 56.55
N PRO A 172 -5.05 1.67 57.31
CA PRO A 172 -6.41 1.95 56.91
C PRO A 172 -6.64 3.45 56.68
N GLN A 173 -7.18 3.83 55.53
CA GLN A 173 -7.37 5.23 55.12
C GLN A 173 -8.18 6.07 56.11
N ARG A 174 -9.12 5.43 56.85
CA ARG A 174 -9.88 6.07 57.93
C ARG A 174 -8.96 6.48 59.09
N ALA A 175 -7.98 5.65 59.44
CA ALA A 175 -7.02 5.93 60.49
C ALA A 175 -6.08 7.08 60.09
N VAL A 176 -5.60 7.11 58.84
CA VAL A 176 -4.75 8.20 58.32
C VAL A 176 -5.47 9.55 58.35
N ARG A 177 -6.71 9.62 57.87
CA ARG A 177 -7.50 10.88 57.86
C ARG A 177 -7.89 11.36 59.25
N GLN A 178 -8.12 10.42 60.19
CA GLN A 178 -8.37 10.77 61.59
C GLN A 178 -7.11 11.26 62.31
N ALA A 179 -5.92 10.75 61.95
CA ALA A 179 -4.66 11.08 62.60
C ALA A 179 -3.97 12.33 62.03
N GLN A 180 -4.05 12.57 60.72
CA GLN A 180 -3.26 13.61 60.03
C GLN A 180 -4.09 14.71 59.34
N GLY A 181 -5.41 14.61 59.28
CA GLY A 181 -6.21 15.54 58.49
C GLY A 181 -5.97 15.38 56.98
N SER A 182 -5.79 16.47 56.23
CA SER A 182 -5.44 16.42 54.81
C SER A 182 -3.98 15.97 54.67
N PRO A 183 -3.64 15.02 53.78
CA PRO A 183 -2.26 14.59 53.57
C PRO A 183 -1.37 15.78 53.18
N ASN A 184 -0.17 15.88 53.79
CA ASN A 184 0.78 16.99 53.57
C ASN A 184 1.25 17.09 52.11
N ASN A 185 1.23 15.97 51.36
CA ASN A 185 1.49 15.97 49.93
C ASN A 185 0.65 14.87 49.24
N PRO A 186 -0.51 15.21 48.65
CA PRO A 186 -1.33 14.23 47.94
C PRO A 186 -0.82 13.95 46.53
N ALA A 187 0.18 14.69 46.03
CA ALA A 187 0.60 14.64 44.64
C ALA A 187 1.42 13.37 44.35
N ARG A 188 0.99 12.60 43.34
CA ARG A 188 1.68 11.38 42.93
C ARG A 188 1.72 11.24 41.41
N SER A 189 2.88 10.86 40.89
CA SER A 189 3.07 10.57 39.47
C SER A 189 2.40 9.25 39.09
N LEU A 190 2.17 9.03 37.80
CA LEU A 190 1.62 7.75 37.32
C LEU A 190 2.50 6.54 37.69
N SER A 191 3.83 6.69 37.72
CA SER A 191 4.75 5.62 38.12
C SER A 191 4.57 5.23 39.58
N GLN A 192 4.32 6.20 40.47
CA GLN A 192 4.03 5.94 41.88
C GLN A 192 2.66 5.30 42.07
N LEU A 193 1.64 5.74 41.31
CA LEU A 193 0.28 5.18 41.39
C LEU A 193 0.23 3.72 40.98
N THR A 194 0.96 3.36 39.93
CA THR A 194 0.97 2.00 39.38
C THR A 194 2.03 1.11 40.01
N GLY A 195 2.96 1.66 40.79
CA GLY A 195 4.10 0.93 41.34
C GLY A 195 5.12 0.52 40.28
N GLU A 196 5.03 1.08 39.07
CA GLU A 196 5.82 0.69 37.90
C GLU A 196 6.73 1.85 37.47
N PRO A 197 8.05 1.79 37.78
CA PRO A 197 8.98 2.84 37.40
C PRO A 197 9.06 3.06 35.89
N ALA A 198 8.91 1.99 35.10
CA ALA A 198 9.01 2.01 33.63
C ALA A 198 7.67 2.27 32.92
N VAL A 199 6.62 2.72 33.62
CA VAL A 199 5.26 2.88 33.05
C VAL A 199 5.25 3.73 31.77
N PHE A 200 6.06 4.79 31.70
CA PHE A 200 6.11 5.66 30.52
C PHE A 200 6.82 5.00 29.33
N ALA A 201 7.78 4.11 29.56
CA ALA A 201 8.39 3.31 28.51
C ALA A 201 7.41 2.25 27.96
N HIS A 202 6.63 1.61 28.83
CA HIS A 202 5.55 0.71 28.40
C HIS A 202 4.48 1.46 27.60
N LEU A 203 4.08 2.64 28.05
CA LEU A 203 3.13 3.49 27.33
C LEU A 203 3.68 3.97 25.99
N HIS A 204 4.96 4.33 25.90
CA HIS A 204 5.62 4.64 24.63
C HIS A 204 5.49 3.47 23.65
N MET A 205 5.70 2.23 24.10
CA MET A 205 5.57 1.06 23.24
C MET A 205 4.15 0.81 22.78
N TRP A 206 3.19 0.92 23.69
CA TRP A 206 1.77 0.82 23.34
C TRP A 206 1.32 1.92 22.37
N PHE A 207 1.73 3.17 22.59
CA PHE A 207 1.36 4.29 21.73
C PHE A 207 2.04 4.22 20.36
N THR A 208 3.28 3.75 20.32
CA THR A 208 4.00 3.45 19.07
C THR A 208 3.24 2.40 18.28
N TRP A 209 2.85 1.30 18.92
CA TRP A 209 2.07 0.25 18.30
C TRP A 209 0.71 0.77 17.79
N LEU A 210 -0.03 1.55 18.59
CA LEU A 210 -1.29 2.15 18.16
C LEU A 210 -1.15 3.02 16.90
N LEU A 211 -0.02 3.74 16.75
CA LEU A 211 0.26 4.56 15.57
C LEU A 211 0.77 3.74 14.36
N SER A 212 1.35 2.56 14.60
CA SER A 212 1.83 1.67 13.55
C SER A 212 0.76 0.73 13.01
N VAL A 213 -0.36 0.50 13.73
CA VAL A 213 -1.44 -0.36 13.24
C VAL A 213 -2.00 0.17 11.90
N GLU A 214 -1.95 -0.70 10.88
CA GLU A 214 -2.63 -0.54 9.60
C GLU A 214 -3.75 -1.58 9.49
N PRO A 215 -4.99 -1.24 9.87
CA PRO A 215 -6.07 -2.23 9.89
C PRO A 215 -6.52 -2.68 8.50
N PHE A 216 -6.22 -1.89 7.46
CA PHE A 216 -6.56 -2.17 6.08
C PHE A 216 -5.37 -1.81 5.19
N VAL A 217 -4.93 -2.74 4.35
CA VAL A 217 -3.89 -2.51 3.35
C VAL A 217 -4.52 -2.72 1.97
N GLU A 218 -4.60 -1.66 1.17
CA GLU A 218 -5.06 -1.78 -0.21
C GLU A 218 -3.99 -2.48 -1.04
N LYS A 219 -4.35 -3.63 -1.62
CA LYS A 219 -3.48 -4.36 -2.54
C LYS A 219 -4.04 -4.21 -3.96
N THR A 220 -3.38 -3.39 -4.76
CA THR A 220 -3.71 -3.26 -6.18
C THR A 220 -3.23 -4.51 -6.93
N SER A 221 -4.09 -5.11 -7.74
CA SER A 221 -3.65 -6.14 -8.69
C SER A 221 -3.01 -5.42 -9.87
N ALA A 222 -1.73 -5.66 -10.12
CA ALA A 222 -1.13 -5.23 -11.38
C ALA A 222 -1.80 -5.98 -12.54
N ALA A 223 -2.07 -5.28 -13.64
CA ALA A 223 -2.46 -5.94 -14.88
C ALA A 223 -1.27 -6.77 -15.39
N PRO A 224 -1.49 -7.95 -15.98
CA PRO A 224 -0.40 -8.71 -16.59
C PRO A 224 0.21 -7.91 -17.75
N ASP A 225 1.53 -7.99 -17.88
CA ASP A 225 2.25 -7.35 -18.98
C ASP A 225 1.77 -7.90 -20.33
N ILE A 226 1.60 -7.00 -21.31
CA ILE A 226 1.25 -7.35 -22.68
C ILE A 226 2.57 -7.53 -23.45
N PRO A 227 2.97 -8.77 -23.81
CA PRO A 227 4.29 -9.03 -24.39
C PRO A 227 4.29 -8.74 -25.90
N ILE A 228 3.73 -7.61 -26.34
CA ILE A 228 3.60 -7.28 -27.75
C ILE A 228 4.00 -5.82 -27.93
N SER A 229 5.06 -5.60 -28.72
CA SER A 229 5.48 -4.28 -29.16
C SER A 229 5.57 -4.31 -30.68
N CYS A 230 4.64 -3.63 -31.34
CA CYS A 230 4.60 -3.50 -32.79
C CYS A 230 4.66 -2.02 -33.14
N LEU A 231 5.71 -1.59 -33.84
CA LEU A 231 5.87 -0.23 -34.33
C LEU A 231 5.43 -0.20 -35.80
N PRO A 232 4.30 0.44 -36.13
CA PRO A 232 3.73 0.37 -37.47
C PRO A 232 4.54 1.11 -38.53
N THR A 233 5.28 2.16 -38.17
CA THR A 233 5.90 3.08 -39.14
C THR A 233 6.95 2.40 -40.03
N PRO A 234 7.93 1.65 -39.50
CA PRO A 234 8.88 0.91 -40.34
C PRO A 234 8.20 -0.18 -41.17
N LEU A 235 7.20 -0.86 -40.59
CA LEU A 235 6.46 -1.93 -41.26
C LEU A 235 5.64 -1.40 -42.46
N ARG A 236 4.99 -0.24 -42.29
CA ARG A 236 4.22 0.43 -43.35
C ARG A 236 5.14 0.99 -44.44
N ALA A 237 6.31 1.51 -44.09
CA ALA A 237 7.30 1.93 -45.08
C ALA A 237 7.79 0.73 -45.92
N LEU A 238 8.10 -0.39 -45.28
CA LEU A 238 8.52 -1.62 -45.96
C LEU A 238 7.42 -2.19 -46.85
N PHE A 239 6.16 -2.15 -46.39
CA PHE A 239 4.99 -2.57 -47.17
C PHE A 239 4.79 -1.75 -48.45
N LYS A 240 5.12 -0.44 -48.43
CA LYS A 240 5.06 0.44 -49.60
C LYS A 240 6.25 0.26 -50.55
N GLU A 241 7.41 -0.12 -50.02
CA GLU A 241 8.64 -0.30 -50.81
C GLU A 241 8.69 -1.65 -51.54
N MET A 242 8.16 -2.72 -50.92
CA MET A 242 8.22 -4.07 -51.46
C MET A 242 7.09 -4.36 -52.46
N ASP A 243 7.39 -5.20 -53.46
CA ASP A 243 6.35 -5.83 -54.27
C ASP A 243 5.42 -6.66 -53.37
N ARG A 244 4.11 -6.59 -53.63
CA ARG A 244 3.08 -7.23 -52.81
C ARG A 244 3.32 -8.72 -52.59
N ASP A 245 3.77 -9.43 -53.62
CA ASP A 245 4.05 -10.87 -53.55
C ASP A 245 5.28 -11.18 -52.71
N VAL A 246 6.28 -10.29 -52.70
CA VAL A 246 7.48 -10.42 -51.87
C VAL A 246 7.11 -10.23 -50.41
N PHE A 247 6.42 -9.13 -50.08
CA PHE A 247 5.95 -8.87 -48.71
C PHE A 247 5.08 -10.01 -48.19
N ARG A 248 4.15 -10.51 -49.01
CA ARG A 248 3.27 -11.64 -48.67
C ARG A 248 4.02 -12.90 -48.30
N LYS A 249 5.03 -13.27 -49.11
CA LYS A 249 5.85 -14.47 -48.84
C LYS A 249 6.64 -14.34 -47.56
N VAL A 250 7.29 -13.20 -47.34
CA VAL A 250 8.10 -12.97 -46.14
C VAL A 250 7.22 -12.93 -44.89
N CYS A 251 6.11 -12.18 -44.92
CA CYS A 251 5.16 -12.10 -43.82
C CYS A 251 4.58 -13.48 -43.47
N TYR A 252 4.19 -14.26 -44.48
CA TYR A 252 3.73 -15.63 -44.28
C TYR A 252 4.80 -16.49 -43.59
N CYS A 253 6.04 -16.43 -44.06
CA CYS A 253 7.15 -17.19 -43.48
C CYS A 253 7.37 -16.83 -42.00
N VAL A 254 7.38 -15.53 -41.67
CA VAL A 254 7.56 -15.08 -40.27
C VAL A 254 6.41 -15.53 -39.39
N LEU A 255 5.16 -15.33 -39.83
CA LEU A 255 3.97 -15.67 -39.03
C LEU A 255 3.77 -17.18 -38.83
N THR A 256 4.28 -18.01 -39.75
CA THR A 256 4.15 -19.48 -39.70
C THR A 256 5.41 -20.19 -39.21
N GLY A 257 6.44 -19.46 -38.81
CA GLY A 257 7.66 -20.04 -38.25
C GLY A 257 8.57 -20.72 -39.27
N ILE A 258 8.63 -20.21 -40.50
CA ILE A 258 9.63 -20.63 -41.49
C ILE A 258 10.90 -19.79 -41.26
N ARG A 259 12.08 -20.40 -41.41
CA ARG A 259 13.34 -19.68 -41.26
C ARG A 259 13.45 -18.61 -42.35
N VAL A 260 13.72 -17.37 -41.95
CA VAL A 260 13.94 -16.25 -42.87
C VAL A 260 15.38 -15.78 -42.76
N ASP A 261 16.13 -15.92 -43.85
CA ASP A 261 17.51 -15.42 -43.96
C ASP A 261 17.50 -14.09 -44.72
N VAL A 262 17.97 -13.03 -44.08
CA VAL A 262 18.05 -11.66 -44.64
C VAL A 262 19.50 -11.19 -44.72
N GLU A 263 19.80 -10.33 -45.70
CA GLU A 263 21.10 -9.62 -45.75
C GLU A 263 21.17 -8.48 -44.72
N ASP A 264 20.05 -7.82 -44.45
CA ASP A 264 19.91 -6.74 -43.46
C ASP A 264 19.01 -7.18 -42.30
N SER A 265 19.61 -7.37 -41.12
CA SER A 265 18.91 -7.82 -39.91
C SER A 265 17.79 -6.87 -39.47
N ASN A 266 17.88 -5.57 -39.77
CA ASN A 266 16.83 -4.59 -39.40
C ASN A 266 15.50 -4.93 -40.09
N VAL A 267 15.55 -5.44 -41.32
CA VAL A 267 14.36 -5.81 -42.09
C VAL A 267 13.64 -6.97 -41.43
N LEU A 268 14.39 -7.96 -40.93
CA LEU A 268 13.81 -9.08 -40.21
C LEU A 268 13.19 -8.63 -38.89
N GLU A 269 13.85 -7.74 -38.14
CA GLU A 269 13.31 -7.18 -36.90
C GLU A 269 11.96 -6.48 -37.11
N ILE A 270 11.77 -5.78 -38.24
CA ILE A 270 10.49 -5.15 -38.60
C ILE A 270 9.37 -6.20 -38.74
N PHE A 271 9.64 -7.33 -39.39
CA PHE A 271 8.63 -8.40 -39.49
C PHE A 271 8.44 -9.16 -38.17
N VAL A 272 9.51 -9.36 -37.39
CA VAL A 272 9.44 -10.06 -36.10
C VAL A 272 8.58 -9.31 -35.08
N GLN A 273 8.39 -8.00 -35.22
CA GLN A 273 7.41 -7.22 -34.43
C GLN A 273 5.95 -7.70 -34.59
N LEU A 274 5.64 -8.51 -35.61
CA LEU A 274 4.34 -9.16 -35.76
C LEU A 274 4.18 -10.40 -34.87
N LEU A 275 5.25 -10.81 -34.17
CA LEU A 275 5.24 -11.89 -33.20
C LEU A 275 5.29 -11.33 -31.77
N PRO A 276 4.74 -12.06 -30.78
CA PRO A 276 4.96 -11.76 -29.38
C PRO A 276 6.46 -11.69 -29.01
N GLN A 277 6.80 -10.85 -28.04
CA GLN A 277 8.16 -10.66 -27.55
C GLN A 277 8.75 -11.98 -27.03
N GLY A 278 10.02 -12.20 -27.34
CA GLY A 278 10.75 -13.41 -26.96
C GLY A 278 10.56 -14.60 -27.91
N TRP A 279 9.65 -14.52 -28.88
CA TRP A 279 9.45 -15.60 -29.86
C TRP A 279 10.55 -15.57 -30.92
N VAL A 280 11.17 -16.73 -31.15
CA VAL A 280 12.31 -16.87 -32.06
C VAL A 280 11.96 -17.77 -33.24
N LEU A 281 12.29 -17.31 -34.45
CA LEU A 281 12.15 -18.12 -35.66
C LEU A 281 13.08 -19.35 -35.64
N PRO A 282 12.69 -20.48 -36.27
CA PRO A 282 13.53 -21.67 -36.28
C PRO A 282 14.89 -21.46 -36.96
N LYS A 283 15.92 -22.13 -36.42
CA LYS A 283 17.29 -22.09 -36.97
C LYS A 283 17.55 -23.14 -38.06
N SER A 284 16.69 -24.15 -38.16
CA SER A 284 16.81 -25.28 -39.10
C SER A 284 15.48 -25.55 -39.80
N GLY A 285 15.52 -26.10 -41.01
CA GLY A 285 14.33 -26.44 -41.79
C GLY A 285 14.30 -25.72 -43.14
N GLU A 286 13.09 -25.52 -43.65
CA GLU A 286 12.84 -24.75 -44.87
C GLU A 286 13.27 -23.29 -44.70
N VAL A 287 13.89 -22.71 -45.74
CA VAL A 287 14.46 -21.36 -45.70
C VAL A 287 13.83 -20.47 -46.76
N CYS A 288 13.41 -19.29 -46.34
CA CYS A 288 13.00 -18.17 -47.18
C CYS A 288 14.12 -17.12 -47.17
N LYS A 289 14.81 -16.93 -48.31
CA LYS A 289 15.90 -15.95 -48.41
C LYS A 289 15.38 -14.65 -49.01
N LEU A 290 15.60 -13.54 -48.34
CA LEU A 290 15.23 -12.21 -48.80
C LEU A 290 16.50 -11.39 -49.08
N ARG A 291 16.60 -10.85 -50.30
CA ARG A 291 17.74 -10.04 -50.75
C ARG A 291 17.27 -8.77 -51.44
N LYS A 292 18.12 -7.73 -51.44
CA LYS A 292 17.86 -6.48 -52.16
C LYS A 292 18.83 -6.33 -53.33
N GLY A 293 18.48 -6.91 -54.48
CA GLY A 293 19.31 -6.86 -55.69
C GLY A 293 18.91 -5.71 -56.61
N SER A 294 19.86 -4.87 -57.05
CA SER A 294 19.63 -3.77 -58.00
C SER A 294 18.49 -2.80 -57.63
N GLY A 295 18.25 -2.60 -56.33
CA GLY A 295 17.18 -1.75 -55.81
C GLY A 295 15.79 -2.42 -55.77
N LYS A 296 15.67 -3.70 -56.11
CA LYS A 296 14.43 -4.49 -56.00
C LYS A 296 14.57 -5.60 -54.96
N TRP A 297 13.48 -5.86 -54.25
CA TRP A 297 13.39 -6.96 -53.30
C TRP A 297 13.11 -8.27 -54.02
N VAL A 298 13.88 -9.30 -53.71
CA VAL A 298 13.74 -10.64 -54.29
C VAL A 298 13.66 -11.66 -53.16
N VAL A 299 12.67 -12.55 -53.25
CA VAL A 299 12.47 -13.65 -52.28
C VAL A 299 12.68 -14.99 -52.96
N GLU A 300 13.63 -15.77 -52.43
CA GLU A 300 13.90 -17.14 -52.83
C GLU A 300 13.33 -18.08 -51.75
N TRP A 301 12.14 -18.62 -52.02
CA TRP A 301 11.47 -19.60 -51.16
C TRP A 301 10.89 -20.70 -52.04
N CYS A 302 11.19 -21.96 -51.70
CA CYS A 302 10.76 -23.14 -52.47
C CYS A 302 9.28 -23.48 -52.27
N GLY A 303 8.64 -22.95 -51.22
CA GLY A 303 7.22 -23.13 -50.96
C GLY A 303 6.32 -22.19 -51.78
N CYS A 304 5.03 -22.54 -51.81
CA CYS A 304 3.98 -21.76 -52.45
C CYS A 304 3.03 -21.20 -51.38
N LEU A 305 2.57 -19.97 -51.58
CA LEU A 305 1.54 -19.41 -50.73
C LEU A 305 0.23 -20.21 -50.88
N PRO A 306 -0.49 -20.50 -49.78
CA PRO A 306 -1.79 -21.13 -49.86
C PRO A 306 -2.81 -20.21 -50.57
N PRO A 307 -3.89 -20.77 -51.14
CA PRO A 307 -4.91 -19.97 -51.83
C PRO A 307 -5.64 -18.98 -50.90
N LYS A 308 -5.66 -19.27 -49.59
CA LYS A 308 -6.12 -18.37 -48.54
C LYS A 308 -5.01 -18.23 -47.50
N LEU A 309 -4.64 -16.99 -47.20
CA LEU A 309 -3.64 -16.65 -46.20
C LEU A 309 -4.24 -16.69 -44.78
N PRO A 310 -3.40 -16.84 -43.75
CA PRO A 310 -3.85 -16.70 -42.36
C PRO A 310 -4.51 -15.35 -42.13
N LYS A 311 -5.57 -15.32 -41.32
CA LYS A 311 -6.36 -14.12 -41.07
C LYS A 311 -5.57 -13.01 -40.40
N LEU A 312 -4.60 -13.32 -39.54
CA LEU A 312 -3.69 -12.30 -38.98
C LEU A 312 -2.93 -11.57 -40.10
N GLN A 313 -2.46 -12.32 -41.11
CA GLN A 313 -1.76 -11.74 -42.25
C GLN A 313 -2.69 -10.85 -43.09
N THR A 314 -3.91 -11.33 -43.39
CA THR A 314 -4.86 -10.53 -44.18
C THR A 314 -5.25 -9.24 -43.46
N LEU A 315 -5.53 -9.31 -42.15
CA LEU A 315 -5.83 -8.12 -41.33
C LEU A 315 -4.65 -7.14 -41.29
N THR A 316 -3.42 -7.66 -41.22
CA THR A 316 -2.19 -6.85 -41.24
C THR A 316 -2.05 -6.12 -42.58
N GLU A 317 -2.17 -6.84 -43.71
CA GLU A 317 -2.10 -6.24 -45.05
C GLU A 317 -3.19 -5.19 -45.28
N GLU A 318 -4.43 -5.48 -44.87
CA GLU A 318 -5.57 -4.56 -44.98
C GLU A 318 -5.31 -3.27 -44.18
N ALA A 319 -4.83 -3.40 -42.93
CA ALA A 319 -4.55 -2.25 -42.07
C ALA A 319 -3.34 -1.42 -42.56
N LEU A 320 -2.31 -2.07 -43.12
CA LEU A 320 -1.16 -1.37 -43.71
C LEU A 320 -1.53 -0.64 -45.00
N SER A 321 -2.44 -1.19 -45.80
CA SER A 321 -2.90 -0.58 -47.06
C SER A 321 -3.83 0.61 -46.88
N ASN A 322 -4.42 0.79 -45.68
CA ASN A 322 -5.36 1.86 -45.41
C ASN A 322 -4.62 3.14 -44.98
N GLU A 323 -4.43 4.05 -45.93
CA GLU A 323 -3.82 5.38 -45.71
C GLU A 323 -4.62 6.27 -44.75
N GLY A 324 -5.91 5.97 -44.54
CA GLY A 324 -6.77 6.68 -43.58
C GLY A 324 -6.54 6.28 -42.12
N LEU A 325 -5.78 5.21 -41.85
CA LEU A 325 -5.45 4.78 -40.48
C LEU A 325 -4.20 5.52 -39.97
N PRO A 326 -4.32 6.43 -38.99
CA PRO A 326 -3.16 7.09 -38.39
C PRO A 326 -2.30 6.07 -37.65
N GLU A 327 -1.00 6.38 -37.48
CA GLU A 327 -0.01 5.46 -36.89
C GLU A 327 -0.42 4.96 -35.49
N SER A 328 -0.98 5.81 -34.63
CA SER A 328 -1.43 5.41 -33.28
C SER A 328 -2.59 4.41 -33.31
N ALA A 329 -3.53 4.57 -34.26
CA ALA A 329 -4.63 3.64 -34.45
C ALA A 329 -4.14 2.33 -35.07
N LEU A 330 -3.22 2.39 -36.04
CA LEU A 330 -2.61 1.21 -36.63
C LEU A 330 -1.85 0.40 -35.59
N GLN A 331 -1.06 1.05 -34.73
CA GLN A 331 -0.35 0.40 -33.63
C GLN A 331 -1.31 -0.37 -32.73
N SER A 332 -2.35 0.31 -32.23
CA SER A 332 -3.36 -0.30 -31.36
C SER A 332 -4.07 -1.48 -32.03
N TYR A 333 -4.38 -1.34 -33.33
CA TYR A 333 -5.01 -2.38 -34.12
C TYR A 333 -4.11 -3.62 -34.27
N LEU A 334 -2.84 -3.43 -34.66
CA LEU A 334 -1.89 -4.52 -34.85
C LEU A 334 -1.60 -5.24 -33.53
N VAL A 335 -1.37 -4.49 -32.43
CA VAL A 335 -1.19 -5.08 -31.10
C VAL A 335 -2.43 -5.90 -30.70
N GLY A 336 -3.63 -5.38 -30.92
CA GLY A 336 -4.88 -6.11 -30.65
C GLY A 336 -5.02 -7.38 -31.50
N ALA A 337 -4.67 -7.34 -32.78
CA ALA A 337 -4.73 -8.49 -33.67
C ALA A 337 -3.73 -9.58 -33.28
N ILE A 338 -2.48 -9.20 -32.98
CA ILE A 338 -1.44 -10.12 -32.51
C ILE A 338 -1.86 -10.73 -31.17
N LEU A 339 -2.37 -9.92 -30.24
CA LEU A 339 -2.82 -10.39 -28.92
C LEU A 339 -3.98 -11.38 -29.04
N HIS A 340 -4.94 -11.11 -29.92
CA HIS A 340 -6.05 -12.01 -30.19
C HIS A 340 -5.55 -13.38 -30.65
N TRP A 341 -4.67 -13.42 -31.65
CA TRP A 341 -4.13 -14.68 -32.17
C TRP A 341 -3.21 -15.40 -31.17
N ARG A 342 -2.48 -14.66 -30.34
CA ARG A 342 -1.70 -15.24 -29.23
C ARG A 342 -2.62 -15.92 -28.22
N ASN A 343 -3.73 -15.27 -27.86
CA ASN A 343 -4.70 -15.84 -26.92
C ASN A 343 -5.43 -17.06 -27.50
N VAL A 344 -5.75 -17.06 -28.79
CA VAL A 344 -6.24 -18.25 -29.50
C VAL A 344 -5.22 -19.38 -29.41
N ALA A 345 -3.95 -19.14 -29.78
CA ALA A 345 -2.89 -20.14 -29.72
C ALA A 345 -2.64 -20.66 -28.29
N ARG A 346 -2.65 -19.78 -27.29
CA ARG A 346 -2.52 -20.15 -25.87
C ARG A 346 -3.68 -21.01 -25.41
N SER A 347 -4.92 -20.70 -25.81
CA SER A 347 -6.10 -21.51 -25.49
C SER A 347 -6.00 -22.91 -26.10
N VAL A 348 -5.55 -23.00 -27.35
CA VAL A 348 -5.32 -24.28 -28.03
C VAL A 348 -4.17 -25.06 -27.38
N SER A 349 -3.14 -24.36 -26.88
CA SER A 349 -1.96 -24.99 -26.24
C SER A 349 -2.30 -25.81 -24.99
N TRP A 350 -3.37 -25.44 -24.29
CA TRP A 350 -3.87 -26.12 -23.09
C TRP A 350 -4.63 -27.41 -23.40
N VAL A 351 -4.94 -27.68 -24.66
CA VAL A 351 -5.69 -28.86 -25.09
C VAL A 351 -4.77 -29.82 -25.84
N SER A 352 -4.75 -31.08 -25.43
CA SER A 352 -3.91 -32.12 -26.06
C SER A 352 -4.36 -32.46 -27.48
N ALA A 353 -5.68 -32.49 -27.72
CA ALA A 353 -6.29 -32.79 -29.01
C ALA A 353 -7.44 -31.79 -29.28
N PRO A 354 -7.15 -30.62 -29.90
CA PRO A 354 -8.17 -29.60 -30.15
C PRO A 354 -9.22 -30.10 -31.16
N SER A 355 -10.50 -30.01 -30.78
CA SER A 355 -11.62 -30.45 -31.61
C SER A 355 -11.98 -29.41 -32.69
N GLN A 356 -12.75 -29.83 -33.69
CA GLN A 356 -13.21 -28.92 -34.74
C GLN A 356 -14.17 -27.85 -34.17
N GLU A 357 -14.98 -28.20 -33.16
CA GLU A 357 -15.88 -27.26 -32.49
C GLU A 357 -15.11 -26.16 -31.74
N LEU A 358 -13.98 -26.49 -31.12
CA LEU A 358 -13.11 -25.50 -30.48
C LEU A 358 -12.52 -24.51 -31.49
N PHE A 359 -12.06 -25.01 -32.64
CA PHE A 359 -11.58 -24.12 -33.69
C PHE A 359 -12.69 -23.21 -34.24
N GLN A 360 -13.90 -23.74 -34.40
CA GLN A 360 -15.05 -22.95 -34.83
C GLN A 360 -15.41 -21.86 -33.81
N SER A 361 -15.41 -22.17 -32.51
CA SER A 361 -15.74 -21.20 -31.45
C SER A 361 -14.69 -20.10 -31.31
N LEU A 362 -13.42 -20.42 -31.60
CA LEU A 362 -12.31 -19.45 -31.64
C LEU A 362 -12.21 -18.69 -32.98
N GLY A 363 -13.10 -18.98 -33.94
CA GLY A 363 -13.10 -18.33 -35.26
C GLY A 363 -11.92 -18.73 -36.16
N VAL A 364 -11.29 -19.87 -35.88
CA VAL A 364 -10.13 -20.40 -36.61
C VAL A 364 -10.58 -21.09 -37.90
N GLN A 365 -9.98 -20.71 -39.01
CA GLN A 365 -10.18 -21.34 -40.32
C GLN A 365 -9.03 -22.29 -40.67
N LYS A 366 -9.24 -23.14 -41.68
CA LYS A 366 -8.19 -24.06 -42.18
C LYS A 366 -6.92 -23.33 -42.64
N SER A 367 -7.05 -22.11 -43.15
CA SER A 367 -5.93 -21.26 -43.56
C SER A 367 -5.07 -20.77 -42.40
N ASP A 368 -5.59 -20.79 -41.18
CA ASP A 368 -4.89 -20.31 -39.98
C ASP A 368 -4.08 -21.42 -39.29
N LEU A 369 -4.30 -22.69 -39.67
CA LEU A 369 -3.64 -23.83 -39.06
C LEU A 369 -2.10 -23.79 -39.12
N PRO A 370 -1.45 -23.36 -40.23
CA PRO A 370 0.01 -23.22 -40.25
C PRO A 370 0.52 -22.19 -39.24
N LEU A 371 -0.18 -21.06 -39.09
CA LEU A 371 0.13 -20.03 -38.10
C LEU A 371 -0.04 -20.61 -36.69
N LEU A 372 -1.17 -21.24 -36.41
CA LEU A 372 -1.45 -21.81 -35.10
C LEU A 372 -0.50 -22.94 -34.72
N ALA A 373 -0.03 -23.75 -35.66
CA ALA A 373 0.93 -24.81 -35.39
C ALA A 373 2.22 -24.23 -34.78
N TYR A 374 2.76 -23.17 -35.37
CA TYR A 374 3.93 -22.47 -34.85
C TYR A 374 3.64 -21.76 -33.53
N TRP A 375 2.56 -20.97 -33.46
CA TRP A 375 2.23 -20.15 -32.29
C TRP A 375 1.90 -21.00 -31.06
N THR A 376 1.20 -22.12 -31.25
CA THR A 376 0.89 -23.07 -30.17
C THR A 376 2.15 -23.72 -29.61
N ALA A 377 3.14 -24.02 -30.47
CA ALA A 377 4.42 -24.56 -30.02
C ALA A 377 5.18 -23.55 -29.15
N GLN A 378 5.19 -22.26 -29.54
CA GLN A 378 5.81 -21.20 -28.75
C GLN A 378 5.12 -21.03 -27.39
N CYS A 379 3.78 -20.98 -27.34
CA CYS A 379 3.03 -20.90 -26.08
C CYS A 379 3.31 -22.10 -25.14
N ARG A 380 3.54 -23.31 -25.68
CA ARG A 380 3.89 -24.47 -24.87
C ARG A 380 5.29 -24.38 -24.25
N ASN A 381 6.20 -23.64 -24.88
CA ASN A 381 7.52 -23.38 -24.31
C ASN A 381 7.43 -22.36 -23.16
N GLU A 382 6.62 -21.30 -23.33
CA GLU A 382 6.35 -20.31 -22.28
C GLU A 382 5.73 -20.90 -20.99
N LEU A 383 5.00 -22.01 -21.09
CA LEU A 383 4.37 -22.66 -19.93
C LEU A 383 5.33 -23.56 -19.13
N LYS A 384 6.50 -23.88 -19.68
CA LYS A 384 7.50 -24.74 -19.03
C LYS A 384 8.57 -23.96 -18.28
N GLU A 385 8.72 -22.68 -18.60
CA GLU A 385 9.50 -21.69 -17.85
C GLU A 385 8.64 -21.12 -16.72
#